data_AF-A0A4D6LRC0-F1
#
_entry.id   AF-A0A4D6LRC0-F1
#
_cell.length_a   1.000
_cell.length_b   1.000
_cell.length_c   1.000
_cell.angle_alpha   90.00
_cell.angle_beta   90.00
_cell.angle_gamma   90.00
#
_symmetry.space_group_name_H-M   'P 1'
#
loop_
_entity.id
_entity.type
_entity.pdbx_description
1 polymer ?
#
loop_
_entity_poly.entity_id
_entity_poly.type
_entity_poly.pdbx_seq_one_letter_code
_entity_poly.pdbx_strand_id
1 'polypeptide(L)'
;MAKAIADAEYVKEIEKARRDLRALISSRNCAPLMLRLAWHDAGTYDVKTGTGGPNGSIRNAPELNHAANKGLQTAVLFCEEVKAKHPKVSYADLYQLAGVVAVEITGGPTIDFVPGRKDSLESPAEGRLPDAKQGASHLREIFYRMGLSDRDIVALSGGHTLGKAHRDRSDFEGQWTKDPLKFDNSYFV
;
A
#
# COMPACT_ATOMS: atom_id res chain seq x y z
N MET A 1 8.59 -12.08 22.18
CA MET A 1 7.53 -11.36 22.90
C MET A 1 6.21 -11.61 22.18
N ALA A 2 5.16 -12.01 22.90
CA ALA A 2 3.85 -12.24 22.29
C ALA A 2 3.33 -10.93 21.68
N LYS A 3 3.10 -10.93 20.37
CA LYS A 3 2.52 -9.80 19.62
C LYS A 3 1.18 -9.49 20.30
N ALA A 4 0.99 -8.27 20.81
CA ALA A 4 -0.28 -7.88 21.41
C ALA A 4 -1.37 -8.08 20.35
N ILE A 5 -2.18 -9.12 20.53
CA ILE A 5 -3.35 -9.37 19.71
C ILE A 5 -4.26 -8.17 19.98
N ALA A 6 -4.62 -7.43 18.93
CA ALA A 6 -5.56 -6.35 19.05
C ALA A 6 -6.81 -6.84 19.80
N ASP A 7 -7.27 -6.09 20.78
CA ASP A 7 -8.41 -6.53 21.57
C ASP A 7 -9.68 -6.67 20.71
N ALA A 8 -10.68 -7.38 21.23
CA ALA A 8 -11.89 -7.68 20.48
C ALA A 8 -12.67 -6.43 20.05
N GLU A 9 -12.51 -5.30 20.74
CA GLU A 9 -13.11 -4.03 20.37
C GLU A 9 -12.40 -3.44 19.16
N TYR A 10 -11.06 -3.42 19.17
CA TYR A 10 -10.26 -2.94 18.04
C TYR A 10 -10.54 -3.75 16.77
N VAL A 11 -10.67 -5.07 16.87
CA VAL A 11 -11.04 -5.93 15.73
C VAL A 11 -12.41 -5.53 15.15
N LYS A 12 -13.40 -5.21 16.01
CA LYS A 12 -14.71 -4.72 15.54
C LYS A 12 -14.60 -3.37 14.82
N GLU A 13 -13.74 -2.47 15.29
CA GLU A 13 -13.48 -1.19 14.61
C GLU A 13 -12.80 -1.39 13.25
N ILE A 14 -11.86 -2.33 13.13
CA ILE A 14 -11.26 -2.71 11.86
C ILE A 14 -12.31 -3.19 10.85
N GLU A 15 -13.26 -4.02 11.28
CA GLU A 15 -14.33 -4.49 10.39
C GLU A 15 -15.30 -3.37 9.97
N LYS A 16 -15.53 -2.36 10.82
CA LYS A 16 -16.28 -1.16 10.43
C LYS A 16 -15.50 -0.33 9.40
N ALA A 17 -14.21 -0.10 9.65
CA ALA A 17 -13.33 0.62 8.72
C ALA A 17 -13.22 -0.10 7.36
N ARG A 18 -13.16 -1.44 7.35
CA ARG A 18 -13.17 -2.26 6.12
C ARG A 18 -14.40 -1.97 5.25
N ARG A 19 -15.59 -1.90 5.87
CA ARG A 19 -16.85 -1.60 5.14
C ARG A 19 -16.84 -0.19 4.55
N ASP A 20 -16.39 0.79 5.33
CA ASP A 20 -16.31 2.18 4.86
C ASP A 20 -15.26 2.35 3.76
N LEU A 21 -14.11 1.69 3.86
CA LEU A 21 -13.11 1.62 2.78
C LEU A 21 -13.72 0.99 1.53
N ARG A 22 -14.46 -0.12 1.66
CA ARG A 22 -15.09 -0.79 0.51
C ARG A 22 -16.04 0.16 -0.24
N ALA A 23 -16.86 0.90 0.50
CA ALA A 23 -17.77 1.89 -0.06
C ALA A 23 -17.02 3.05 -0.72
N LEU A 24 -16.03 3.62 -0.04
CA LEU A 24 -15.22 4.72 -0.55
C LEU A 24 -14.50 4.33 -1.84
N ILE A 25 -13.76 3.23 -1.82
CA ILE A 25 -12.89 2.81 -2.93
C ILE A 25 -13.74 2.50 -4.16
N SER A 26 -14.90 1.85 -3.99
CA SER A 26 -15.84 1.58 -5.08
C SER A 26 -16.42 2.88 -5.65
N SER A 27 -16.83 3.83 -4.79
CA SER A 27 -17.44 5.09 -5.24
C SER A 27 -16.48 6.02 -5.99
N ARG A 28 -15.18 5.94 -5.69
CA ARG A 28 -14.13 6.79 -6.27
C ARG A 28 -13.33 6.10 -7.38
N ASN A 29 -13.57 4.82 -7.63
CA ASN A 29 -12.76 3.99 -8.54
C ASN A 29 -11.25 4.11 -8.25
N CYS A 30 -10.86 4.13 -6.97
CA CYS A 30 -9.50 4.45 -6.54
C CYS A 30 -8.72 3.23 -6.01
N ALA A 31 -9.17 2.01 -6.30
CA ALA A 31 -8.51 0.77 -5.85
C ALA A 31 -7.01 0.71 -6.22
N PRO A 32 -6.59 1.03 -7.46
CA PRO A 32 -5.15 0.98 -7.79
C PRO A 32 -4.32 1.98 -6.96
N LEU A 33 -4.89 3.15 -6.64
CA LEU A 33 -4.24 4.17 -5.83
C LEU A 33 -4.10 3.73 -4.37
N MET A 34 -5.10 3.05 -3.82
CA MET A 34 -5.05 2.51 -2.45
C MET A 34 -4.07 1.34 -2.33
N LEU A 35 -4.02 0.46 -3.32
CA LEU A 35 -3.00 -0.59 -3.38
C LEU A 35 -1.60 0.01 -3.44
N ARG A 36 -1.39 1.07 -4.24
CA ARG A 36 -0.13 1.81 -4.28
C ARG A 36 0.22 2.44 -2.93
N LEU A 37 -0.74 3.08 -2.25
CA LEU A 37 -0.50 3.66 -0.91
C LEU A 37 0.00 2.59 0.07
N ALA A 38 -0.69 1.44 0.14
CA ALA A 38 -0.32 0.34 1.03
C ALA A 38 1.07 -0.22 0.70
N TRP A 39 1.38 -0.40 -0.59
CA TRP A 39 2.69 -0.83 -1.06
C TRP A 39 3.80 0.16 -0.67
N HIS A 40 3.58 1.46 -0.90
CA HIS A 40 4.61 2.47 -0.64
C HIS A 40 4.88 2.66 0.87
N ASP A 41 3.86 2.56 1.72
CA ASP A 41 4.03 2.55 3.19
C ASP A 41 4.83 1.32 3.64
N ALA A 42 4.55 0.14 3.08
CA ALA A 42 5.24 -1.10 3.44
C ALA A 42 6.67 -1.22 2.87
N GLY A 43 6.89 -0.75 1.64
CA GLY A 43 8.09 -0.99 0.84
C GLY A 43 9.35 -0.29 1.34
N THR A 44 9.24 0.55 2.37
CA THR A 44 10.38 1.23 2.99
C THR A 44 11.08 0.39 4.06
N TYR A 45 10.56 -0.80 4.38
CA TYR A 45 11.12 -1.69 5.40
C TYR A 45 12.55 -2.13 5.05
N ASP A 46 13.37 -2.20 6.10
CA ASP A 46 14.71 -2.76 6.05
C ASP A 46 14.89 -3.80 7.15
N VAL A 47 15.05 -5.06 6.73
CA VAL A 47 15.21 -6.22 7.61
C VAL A 47 16.47 -6.13 8.49
N LYS A 48 17.52 -5.43 8.05
CA LYS A 48 18.78 -5.32 8.80
C LYS A 48 18.68 -4.35 9.96
N THR A 49 17.96 -3.24 9.76
CA THR A 49 17.85 -2.17 10.76
C THR A 49 16.54 -2.19 11.53
N GLY A 50 15.52 -2.90 11.03
CA GLY A 50 14.17 -2.89 11.60
C GLY A 50 13.45 -1.56 11.44
N THR A 51 13.87 -0.72 10.49
CA THR A 51 13.33 0.63 10.25
C THR A 51 12.42 0.69 9.03
N GLY A 52 11.54 1.69 8.97
CA GLY A 52 10.53 1.83 7.92
C GLY A 52 9.41 0.78 8.03
N GLY A 53 8.74 0.50 6.91
CA GLY A 53 7.69 -0.49 6.82
C GLY A 53 6.30 0.03 7.15
N PRO A 54 5.28 -0.86 7.17
CA PRO A 54 3.87 -0.49 7.18
C PRO A 54 3.44 0.04 8.55
N ASN A 55 3.80 1.29 8.84
CA ASN A 55 3.64 1.94 10.14
C ASN A 55 2.91 3.29 10.00
N GLY A 56 2.31 3.54 8.84
CA GLY A 56 1.54 4.76 8.56
C GLY A 56 2.39 6.02 8.40
N SER A 57 3.72 5.93 8.46
CA SER A 57 4.61 7.10 8.37
C SER A 57 4.51 7.82 7.03
N ILE A 58 3.99 7.18 5.98
CA ILE A 58 3.76 7.79 4.67
C ILE A 58 2.88 9.04 4.70
N ARG A 59 2.09 9.23 5.77
CA ARG A 59 1.27 10.44 5.98
C ARG A 59 2.07 11.67 6.43
N ASN A 60 3.26 11.44 6.97
CA ASN A 60 4.12 12.50 7.50
C ASN A 60 4.68 13.29 6.32
N ALA A 61 4.71 14.62 6.45
CA ALA A 61 5.14 15.51 5.37
C ALA A 61 6.52 15.15 4.77
N PRO A 62 7.56 14.76 5.54
CA PRO A 62 8.83 14.34 4.96
C PRO A 62 8.69 13.19 3.97
N GLU A 63 8.01 12.10 4.36
CA GLU A 63 7.85 10.92 3.51
C GLU A 63 6.85 11.13 2.37
N LEU A 64 5.75 11.82 2.63
CA LEU A 64 4.72 12.09 1.62
C LEU A 64 5.27 12.91 0.45
N ASN A 65 6.29 13.73 0.72
CA ASN A 65 6.96 14.58 -0.26
C ASN A 65 8.12 13.88 -1.01
N HIS A 66 8.47 12.63 -0.67
CA HIS A 66 9.43 11.86 -1.47
C HIS A 66 8.95 11.77 -2.93
N ALA A 67 9.88 11.84 -3.87
CA ALA A 67 9.62 11.83 -5.32
C ALA A 67 8.82 10.59 -5.74
N ALA A 68 9.16 9.42 -5.22
CA ALA A 68 8.46 8.17 -5.48
C ALA A 68 6.99 8.16 -4.99
N ASN A 69 6.65 9.01 -4.02
CA ASN A 69 5.32 9.09 -3.39
C ASN A 69 4.40 10.14 -4.05
N LYS A 70 4.86 10.81 -5.11
CA LYS A 70 4.07 11.83 -5.81
C LYS A 70 2.66 11.32 -6.18
N GLY A 71 1.64 12.08 -5.79
CA GLY A 71 0.22 11.76 -5.98
C GLY A 71 -0.43 10.97 -4.84
N LEU A 72 0.32 10.40 -3.90
CA LEU A 72 -0.24 9.65 -2.76
C LEU A 72 -0.95 10.56 -1.74
N GLN A 73 -0.75 11.89 -1.81
CA GLN A 73 -1.52 12.87 -1.04
C GLN A 73 -3.02 12.66 -1.19
N THR A 74 -3.48 12.32 -2.41
CA THR A 74 -4.91 12.06 -2.68
C THR A 74 -5.38 10.81 -1.94
N ALA A 75 -4.56 9.76 -1.89
CA ALA A 75 -4.88 8.52 -1.21
C ALA A 75 -4.97 8.72 0.32
N VAL A 76 -4.02 9.47 0.88
CA VAL A 76 -4.03 9.87 2.30
C VAL A 76 -5.30 10.66 2.63
N LEU A 77 -5.65 11.67 1.83
CA LEU A 77 -6.87 12.48 2.02
C LEU A 77 -8.15 11.63 2.02
N PHE A 78 -8.27 10.68 1.10
CA PHE A 78 -9.40 9.74 1.09
C PHE A 78 -9.42 8.85 2.34
N CYS A 79 -8.25 8.41 2.81
CA CYS A 79 -8.19 7.64 4.06
C CYS A 79 -8.56 8.50 5.27
N GLU A 80 -8.30 9.81 5.27
CA GLU A 80 -8.75 10.71 6.36
C GLU A 80 -10.28 10.72 6.51
N GLU A 81 -11.05 10.62 5.43
CA GLU A 81 -12.52 10.53 5.49
C GLU A 81 -13.00 9.29 6.27
N VAL A 82 -12.30 8.16 6.11
CA VAL A 82 -12.57 6.94 6.87
C VAL A 82 -12.02 7.05 8.28
N LYS A 83 -10.79 7.55 8.43
CA LYS A 83 -10.13 7.73 9.73
C LYS A 83 -10.96 8.58 10.68
N ALA A 84 -11.59 9.65 10.19
CA ALA A 84 -12.46 10.52 10.99
C ALA A 84 -13.63 9.77 11.63
N LYS A 85 -14.13 8.71 10.98
CA LYS A 85 -15.19 7.84 11.52
C LYS A 85 -14.65 6.75 12.46
N HIS A 86 -13.38 6.37 12.30
CA HIS A 86 -12.73 5.29 13.05
C HIS A 86 -11.47 5.81 13.78
N PRO A 87 -11.60 6.72 14.77
CA PRO A 87 -10.45 7.35 15.43
C PRO A 87 -9.56 6.36 16.19
N LYS A 88 -10.09 5.19 16.58
CA LYS A 88 -9.33 4.14 17.27
C LYS A 88 -8.37 3.37 16.36
N VAL A 89 -8.69 3.22 15.07
CA VAL A 89 -7.87 2.46 14.11
C VAL A 89 -6.60 3.24 13.79
N SER A 90 -5.43 2.61 13.91
CA SER A 90 -4.15 3.25 13.53
C SER A 90 -4.13 3.55 12.02
N TYR A 91 -3.41 4.61 11.62
CA TYR A 91 -3.17 4.87 10.19
C TYR A 91 -2.44 3.70 9.52
N ALA A 92 -1.51 3.08 10.23
CA ALA A 92 -0.77 1.91 9.80
C ALA A 92 -1.70 0.74 9.42
N ASP A 93 -2.68 0.41 10.26
CA ASP A 93 -3.66 -0.61 9.92
C ASP A 93 -4.63 -0.13 8.83
N LEU A 94 -5.05 1.14 8.87
CA LEU A 94 -5.99 1.69 7.88
C LEU A 94 -5.44 1.62 6.45
N TYR A 95 -4.18 2.00 6.23
CA TYR A 95 -3.57 1.99 4.90
C TYR A 95 -3.37 0.58 4.36
N GLN A 96 -2.91 -0.34 5.22
CA GLN A 96 -2.76 -1.73 4.81
C GLN A 96 -4.12 -2.39 4.55
N LEU A 97 -5.15 -2.06 5.34
CA LEU A 97 -6.52 -2.51 5.11
C LEU A 97 -7.08 -1.94 3.80
N ALA A 98 -6.78 -0.69 3.46
CA ALA A 98 -7.18 -0.08 2.19
C ALA A 98 -6.58 -0.83 0.99
N GLY A 99 -5.31 -1.25 1.08
CA GLY A 99 -4.67 -2.10 0.07
C GLY A 99 -5.34 -3.47 -0.08
N VAL A 100 -5.64 -4.15 1.04
CA VAL A 100 -6.36 -5.43 1.03
C VAL A 100 -7.73 -5.29 0.39
N VAL A 101 -8.52 -4.30 0.81
CA VAL A 101 -9.85 -4.05 0.26
C VAL A 101 -9.78 -3.71 -1.23
N ALA A 102 -8.77 -2.94 -1.67
CA ALA A 102 -8.57 -2.62 -3.08
C ALA A 102 -8.39 -3.88 -3.95
N VAL A 103 -7.62 -4.86 -3.49
CA VAL A 103 -7.45 -6.15 -4.19
C VAL A 103 -8.76 -6.93 -4.21
N GLU A 104 -9.44 -7.04 -3.06
CA GLU A 104 -10.69 -7.80 -2.95
C GLU A 104 -11.81 -7.24 -3.85
N ILE A 105 -12.00 -5.93 -3.91
CA ILE A 105 -13.11 -5.33 -4.68
C ILE A 105 -12.89 -5.41 -6.19
N THR A 106 -11.63 -5.51 -6.62
CA THR A 106 -11.27 -5.60 -8.03
C THR A 106 -11.27 -7.05 -8.52
N GLY A 107 -11.72 -8.00 -7.69
CA GLY A 107 -11.83 -9.43 -8.03
C GLY A 107 -10.58 -10.24 -7.74
N GLY A 108 -9.62 -9.69 -7.00
CA GLY A 108 -8.39 -10.35 -6.61
C GLY A 108 -8.57 -11.37 -5.48
N PRO A 109 -7.48 -12.00 -5.03
CA PRO A 109 -7.52 -12.98 -3.95
C PRO A 109 -7.93 -12.36 -2.62
N THR A 110 -8.48 -13.19 -1.73
CA THR A 110 -8.64 -12.85 -0.31
C THR A 110 -7.26 -12.80 0.34
N ILE A 111 -6.97 -11.71 1.07
CA ILE A 111 -5.71 -11.53 1.80
C ILE A 111 -6.03 -11.45 3.29
N ASP A 112 -5.43 -12.34 4.07
CA ASP A 112 -5.57 -12.34 5.52
C ASP A 112 -5.04 -11.03 6.11
N PHE A 113 -5.90 -10.31 6.83
CA PHE A 113 -5.53 -9.06 7.49
C PHE A 113 -5.37 -9.28 8.99
N VAL A 114 -4.17 -9.00 9.49
CA VAL A 114 -3.86 -9.04 10.92
C VAL A 114 -3.73 -7.60 11.45
N PRO A 115 -4.62 -7.15 12.36
CA PRO A 115 -4.54 -5.81 12.94
C PRO A 115 -3.48 -5.71 14.04
N GLY A 116 -3.22 -4.47 14.49
CA GLY A 116 -2.34 -4.15 15.61
C GLY A 116 -1.06 -3.40 15.23
N ARG A 117 -0.95 -2.89 13.99
CA ARG A 117 0.17 -2.01 13.63
C ARG A 117 0.05 -0.70 14.39
N LYS A 118 1.19 -0.16 14.80
CA LYS A 118 1.27 1.14 15.50
C LYS A 118 1.75 2.20 14.53
N ASP A 119 1.21 3.40 14.71
CA ASP A 119 1.62 4.56 13.93
C ASP A 119 3.02 5.01 14.32
N SER A 120 3.86 5.26 13.32
CA SER A 120 5.15 5.92 13.49
C SER A 120 5.02 7.42 13.22
N LEU A 121 5.77 8.21 14.00
CA LEU A 121 6.05 9.63 13.72
C LEU A 121 7.37 9.81 12.97
N GLU A 122 8.19 8.77 12.94
CA GLU A 122 9.48 8.77 12.24
C GLU A 122 9.28 8.30 10.81
N SER A 123 9.79 9.10 9.87
CA SER A 123 9.79 8.79 8.45
C SER A 123 11.12 8.14 8.06
N PRO A 124 11.14 7.09 7.23
CA PRO A 124 12.36 6.56 6.66
C PRO A 124 13.01 7.59 5.73
N ALA A 125 14.32 7.47 5.51
CA ALA A 125 14.99 8.25 4.48
C ALA A 125 14.46 7.89 3.08
N GLU A 126 14.44 8.87 2.18
CA GLU A 126 14.10 8.68 0.77
C GLU A 126 15.05 7.69 0.07
N GLY A 127 14.59 7.11 -1.04
CA GLY A 127 15.41 6.24 -1.90
C GLY A 127 15.27 4.75 -1.62
N ARG A 128 14.40 4.33 -0.69
CA ARG A 128 14.15 2.91 -0.40
C ARG A 128 13.21 2.23 -1.40
N LEU A 129 12.39 2.98 -2.13
CA LEU A 129 11.44 2.42 -3.12
C LEU A 129 12.14 2.13 -4.46
N PRO A 130 11.67 1.15 -5.26
CA PRO A 130 12.31 0.77 -6.50
C PRO A 130 12.23 1.88 -7.56
N ASP A 131 13.23 1.93 -8.43
CA ASP A 131 13.31 2.86 -9.56
C ASP A 131 12.86 2.11 -10.81
N ALA A 132 11.81 2.61 -11.46
CA ALA A 132 11.22 2.01 -12.65
C ALA A 132 12.14 2.02 -13.88
N LYS A 133 13.23 2.81 -13.87
CA LYS A 133 14.23 2.86 -14.95
C LYS A 133 15.33 1.80 -14.81
N GLN A 134 15.34 1.05 -13.71
CA GLN A 134 16.35 0.03 -13.44
C GLN A 134 15.83 -1.39 -13.68
N GLY A 135 16.76 -2.36 -13.71
CA GLY A 135 16.49 -3.75 -14.06
C GLY A 135 16.43 -4.71 -12.87
N ALA A 136 16.51 -6.02 -13.17
CA ALA A 136 16.33 -7.10 -12.20
C ALA A 136 17.31 -7.07 -11.01
N SER A 137 18.56 -6.63 -11.20
CA SER A 137 19.53 -6.51 -10.10
C SER A 137 19.07 -5.49 -9.04
N HIS A 138 18.52 -4.36 -9.48
CA HIS A 138 17.95 -3.34 -8.59
C HIS A 138 16.71 -3.87 -7.86
N LEU A 139 15.83 -4.58 -8.58
CA LEU A 139 14.66 -5.21 -7.94
C LEU A 139 15.08 -6.16 -6.82
N ARG A 140 16.09 -7.01 -7.06
CA ARG A 140 16.60 -7.90 -6.01
C ARG A 140 17.18 -7.13 -4.85
N GLU A 141 18.00 -6.11 -5.08
CA GLU A 141 18.54 -5.26 -4.01
C GLU A 141 17.44 -4.68 -3.12
N ILE A 142 16.43 -4.08 -3.73
CA ILE A 142 15.34 -3.40 -3.04
C ILE A 142 14.44 -4.39 -2.29
N PHE A 143 14.01 -5.47 -2.94
CA PHE A 143 13.07 -6.42 -2.33
C PHE A 143 13.75 -7.36 -1.33
N TYR A 144 15.03 -7.71 -1.54
CA TYR A 144 15.77 -8.52 -0.56
C TYR A 144 16.04 -7.73 0.72
N ARG A 145 16.20 -6.40 0.65
CA ARG A 145 16.22 -5.52 1.83
C ARG A 145 14.91 -5.61 2.63
N MET A 146 13.77 -5.81 1.96
CA MET A 146 12.48 -6.04 2.62
C MET A 146 12.34 -7.47 3.19
N GLY A 147 13.25 -8.38 2.86
CA GLY A 147 13.17 -9.80 3.20
C GLY A 147 12.30 -10.64 2.27
N LEU A 148 12.04 -10.16 1.04
CA LEU A 148 11.22 -10.84 0.03
C LEU A 148 12.08 -11.64 -0.95
N SER A 149 11.52 -12.69 -1.53
CA SER A 149 12.19 -13.59 -2.49
C SER A 149 11.95 -13.20 -3.96
N ASP A 150 12.68 -13.80 -4.90
CA ASP A 150 12.44 -13.64 -6.35
C ASP A 150 10.99 -13.98 -6.74
N ARG A 151 10.38 -14.99 -6.08
CA ARG A 151 8.98 -15.35 -6.31
C ARG A 151 8.04 -14.22 -5.86
N ASP A 152 8.33 -13.59 -4.73
CA ASP A 152 7.54 -12.47 -4.22
C ASP A 152 7.67 -11.25 -5.12
N ILE A 153 8.86 -10.97 -5.66
CA ILE A 153 9.08 -9.87 -6.62
C ILE A 153 8.14 -10.04 -7.83
N VAL A 154 8.12 -11.22 -8.44
CA VAL A 154 7.29 -11.48 -9.63
C VAL A 154 5.82 -11.44 -9.28
N ALA A 155 5.40 -12.07 -8.17
CA ALA A 155 4.00 -12.05 -7.74
C ALA A 155 3.50 -10.62 -7.45
N LEU A 156 4.28 -9.81 -6.73
CA LEU A 156 3.92 -8.43 -6.38
C LEU A 156 3.97 -7.50 -7.59
N SER A 157 4.84 -7.76 -8.58
CA SER A 157 4.84 -7.01 -9.84
C SER A 157 3.50 -7.13 -10.59
N GLY A 158 2.80 -8.27 -10.41
CA GLY A 158 1.44 -8.49 -10.89
C GLY A 158 0.41 -7.49 -10.35
N GLY A 159 0.71 -6.76 -9.27
CA GLY A 159 -0.14 -5.67 -8.79
C GLY A 159 -0.35 -4.57 -9.83
N HIS A 160 0.58 -4.41 -10.78
CA HIS A 160 0.41 -3.51 -11.93
C HIS A 160 -0.67 -3.95 -12.94
N THR A 161 -1.30 -5.11 -12.74
CA THR A 161 -2.55 -5.44 -13.45
C THR A 161 -3.62 -4.36 -13.22
N LEU A 162 -3.52 -3.64 -12.10
CA LEU A 162 -4.36 -2.52 -11.74
C LEU A 162 -3.72 -1.16 -12.06
N GLY A 163 -4.56 -0.24 -12.52
CA GLY A 163 -4.23 1.18 -12.65
C GLY A 163 -3.38 1.53 -13.86
N LYS A 164 -2.70 2.67 -13.74
CA LYS A 164 -1.90 3.27 -14.80
C LYS A 164 -0.84 4.22 -14.24
N ALA A 165 0.19 4.45 -15.04
CA ALA A 165 1.14 5.53 -14.81
C ALA A 165 0.55 6.88 -15.26
N HIS A 166 1.04 7.94 -14.64
CA HIS A 166 0.67 9.32 -14.94
C HIS A 166 1.93 10.16 -15.11
N ARG A 167 2.04 10.89 -16.22
CA ARG A 167 3.24 11.62 -16.61
C ARG A 167 3.66 12.64 -15.58
N ASP A 168 2.70 13.36 -15.01
CA ASP A 168 2.94 14.37 -13.97
C ASP A 168 3.42 13.77 -12.64
N ARG A 169 3.33 12.45 -12.45
CA ARG A 169 3.71 11.75 -11.21
C ARG A 169 5.02 10.98 -11.32
N SER A 170 5.28 10.37 -12.48
CA SER A 170 6.34 9.37 -12.66
C SER A 170 7.13 9.50 -13.96
N ASP A 171 6.83 10.50 -14.80
CA ASP A 171 7.29 10.63 -16.20
C ASP A 171 6.82 9.54 -17.17
N PHE A 172 6.20 8.46 -16.67
CA PHE A 172 5.54 7.42 -17.46
C PHE A 172 4.03 7.69 -17.59
N GLU A 173 3.40 7.21 -18.66
CA GLU A 173 1.97 7.39 -18.92
C GLU A 173 1.36 6.11 -19.48
N GLY A 174 0.13 5.78 -19.06
CA GLY A 174 -0.64 4.68 -19.64
C GLY A 174 -0.86 3.51 -18.68
N GLN A 175 -1.83 2.67 -19.02
CA GLN A 175 -2.22 1.47 -18.28
C GLN A 175 -1.43 0.25 -18.79
N TRP A 176 -1.17 -0.72 -17.90
CA TRP A 176 -0.50 -1.97 -18.27
C TRP A 176 -1.44 -2.99 -18.91
N THR A 177 -2.72 -2.98 -18.54
CA THR A 177 -3.72 -3.95 -18.98
C THR A 177 -4.88 -3.27 -19.69
N LYS A 178 -5.75 -4.02 -20.38
CA LYS A 178 -6.94 -3.47 -21.03
C LYS A 178 -8.01 -3.02 -20.03
N ASP A 179 -8.11 -3.71 -18.89
CA ASP A 179 -9.06 -3.41 -17.81
C ASP A 179 -8.30 -3.10 -16.52
N PRO A 180 -7.93 -1.83 -16.27
CA PRO A 180 -7.08 -1.45 -15.15
C PRO A 180 -7.81 -1.45 -13.79
N LEU A 181 -9.09 -1.86 -13.73
CA LEU A 181 -9.85 -2.02 -12.49
C LEU A 181 -10.20 -3.47 -12.19
N LYS A 182 -9.67 -4.42 -12.96
CA LYS A 182 -9.83 -5.85 -12.75
C LYS A 182 -8.51 -6.48 -12.34
N PHE A 183 -8.53 -7.15 -11.19
CA PHE A 183 -7.39 -7.91 -10.70
C PHE A 183 -7.42 -9.31 -11.30
N ASP A 184 -6.57 -9.53 -12.30
CA ASP A 184 -6.33 -10.84 -12.90
C ASP A 184 -4.86 -10.98 -13.29
N ASN A 185 -4.52 -11.98 -14.10
CA ASN A 185 -3.14 -12.22 -14.52
C ASN A 185 -2.76 -11.47 -15.81
N SER A 186 -3.57 -10.51 -16.29
CA SER A 186 -3.36 -9.83 -17.58
C SER A 186 -2.03 -9.05 -17.66
N TYR A 187 -1.44 -8.69 -16.53
CA TYR A 187 -0.10 -8.07 -16.51
C TYR A 187 0.99 -8.99 -17.11
N PHE A 188 0.81 -10.31 -17.05
CA PHE A 188 1.81 -11.28 -17.48
C PHE A 188 1.58 -11.85 -18.89
N VAL A 189 0.45 -11.55 -19.54
CA VAL A 189 0.03 -12.14 -20.83
C VAL A 189 -0.07 -11.12 -21.95
#